data_AF-A0A3F3MJN6-F1
#
_entry.id   AF-A0A3F3MJN6-F1
#
_cell.length_a   1.000
_cell.length_b   1.000
_cell.length_c   1.000
_cell.angle_alpha   90.00
_cell.angle_beta   90.00
_cell.angle_gamma   90.00
#
_symmetry.space_group_name_H-M   'P 1'
#
loop_
_entity.id
_entity.type
_entity.pdbx_description
1 polymer ?
#
loop_
_entity_poly.entity_id
_entity_poly.type
_entity_poly.pdbx_seq_one_letter_code
_entity_poly.pdbx_strand_id
1 'polypeptide(L)'
;TFMQQSPFKADNYDIDVKVIGKGQTLETATEDEAKSLKCEWNPSLKQIILYRTDDTPSGDDFEFCKYTVILKSNRNITATGIIKASLVNIPPVSENTTITFKYLANEIIPLNLLKYANDEGDGPTNTLITKPNKPQFADLPIYLPSKVSEDGIFKVVKADREGPCPGKDSKNTCYGGNIYIQAKNVFNTFNDTLTYYVYDADGTISAKAGIINLVNTATTTDDSRGGGGGSIGILSIASLLSLIAYRRYRK
;
A
#
# COMPACT_ATOMS: atom_id res chain seq x y z
N THR A 1 20.16 -45.95 21.93
CA THR A 1 20.96 -44.72 21.74
C THR A 1 20.09 -43.68 21.09
N PHE A 2 19.66 -42.67 21.85
CA PHE A 2 18.94 -41.53 21.29
C PHE A 2 19.94 -40.71 20.47
N MET A 3 19.80 -40.68 19.14
CA MET A 3 20.57 -39.74 18.33
C MET A 3 20.03 -38.35 18.60
N GLN A 4 20.80 -37.57 19.37
CA GLN A 4 20.58 -36.15 19.51
C GLN A 4 20.86 -35.51 18.14
N GLN A 5 19.80 -35.14 17.42
CA GLN A 5 19.92 -34.32 16.22
C GLN A 5 20.57 -33.00 16.66
N SER A 6 21.85 -32.85 16.34
CA SER A 6 22.50 -31.56 16.46
C SER A 6 21.84 -30.61 15.45
N PRO A 7 21.61 -29.35 15.83
CA PRO A 7 21.00 -28.37 14.93
C PRO A 7 21.86 -28.22 13.68
N PHE A 8 21.19 -28.10 12.52
CA PHE A 8 21.86 -27.85 11.24
C PHE A 8 22.70 -26.56 11.33
N LYS A 9 24.01 -26.68 11.10
CA LYS A 9 24.94 -25.54 11.00
C LYS A 9 25.42 -25.44 9.57
N ALA A 10 24.91 -24.46 8.82
CA ALA A 10 25.24 -24.30 7.40
C ALA A 10 26.76 -24.23 7.14
N ASP A 11 27.53 -23.68 8.08
CA ASP A 11 28.99 -23.53 7.94
C ASP A 11 29.75 -24.86 7.80
N ASN A 12 29.14 -25.97 8.24
CA ASN A 12 29.71 -27.32 8.11
C ASN A 12 29.52 -27.93 6.72
N TYR A 13 28.79 -27.26 5.83
CA TYR A 13 28.41 -27.80 4.53
C TYR A 13 28.83 -26.86 3.40
N ASP A 14 29.17 -27.47 2.26
CA ASP A 14 29.18 -26.78 0.97
C ASP A 14 27.81 -27.00 0.31
N ILE A 15 27.28 -25.95 -0.32
CA ILE A 15 25.99 -25.97 -1.00
C ILE A 15 26.22 -25.67 -2.48
N ASP A 16 25.99 -26.67 -3.34
CA ASP A 16 25.96 -26.52 -4.79
C ASP A 16 24.51 -26.31 -5.24
N VAL A 17 24.25 -25.30 -6.05
CA VAL A 17 22.90 -24.97 -6.54
C VAL A 17 22.94 -24.87 -8.05
N LYS A 18 21.96 -25.50 -8.72
CA LYS A 18 21.83 -25.50 -10.17
C LYS A 18 20.40 -25.17 -10.56
N VAL A 19 20.25 -24.30 -11.55
CA VAL A 19 18.98 -24.03 -12.21
C VAL A 19 18.53 -25.29 -12.95
N ILE A 20 17.26 -25.65 -12.81
CA ILE A 20 16.62 -26.65 -13.68
C ILE A 20 15.84 -25.93 -14.77
N GLY A 21 15.05 -24.93 -14.40
CA GLY A 21 14.26 -24.12 -15.33
C GLY A 21 12.81 -23.98 -14.92
N LYS A 22 11.92 -23.74 -15.89
CA LYS A 22 10.51 -23.41 -15.68
C LYS A 22 9.59 -24.47 -16.27
N GLY A 23 8.53 -24.85 -15.56
CA GLY A 23 7.45 -25.70 -16.06
C GLY A 23 6.38 -26.03 -15.02
N GLN A 24 5.30 -26.71 -15.41
CA GLN A 24 4.23 -27.11 -14.48
C GLN A 24 4.68 -28.19 -13.49
N THR A 25 5.51 -29.12 -13.95
CA THR A 25 6.18 -30.14 -13.13
C THR A 25 7.68 -30.13 -13.37
N LEU A 26 8.42 -30.86 -12.54
CA LEU A 26 9.87 -30.98 -12.64
C LEU A 26 10.28 -31.64 -13.97
N GLU A 27 9.51 -32.62 -14.44
CA GLU A 27 9.77 -33.38 -15.66
C GLU A 27 9.52 -32.57 -16.93
N THR A 28 8.60 -31.60 -16.86
CA THR A 28 8.29 -30.69 -17.97
C THR A 28 9.14 -29.42 -17.94
N ALA A 29 9.98 -29.24 -16.93
CA ALA A 29 10.75 -28.02 -16.76
C ALA A 29 11.81 -27.91 -17.86
N THR A 30 11.80 -26.79 -18.58
CA THR A 30 12.80 -26.49 -19.60
C THR A 30 13.78 -25.45 -19.08
N GLU A 31 15.05 -25.62 -19.43
CA GLU A 31 16.10 -24.67 -19.06
C GLU A 31 15.76 -23.26 -19.55
N ASP A 32 16.07 -22.28 -18.72
CA ASP A 32 15.84 -20.88 -19.03
C ASP A 32 16.93 -20.39 -20.00
N GLU A 33 16.65 -20.41 -21.30
CA GLU A 33 17.61 -20.06 -22.36
C GLU A 33 18.20 -18.65 -22.19
N ALA A 34 17.37 -17.72 -21.69
CA ALA A 34 17.78 -16.35 -21.39
C ALA A 34 18.72 -16.24 -20.17
N LYS A 35 18.85 -17.32 -19.38
CA LYS A 35 19.62 -17.40 -18.13
C LYS A 35 19.29 -16.28 -17.13
N SER A 36 18.04 -15.82 -17.15
CA SER A 36 17.49 -14.83 -16.23
C SER A 36 17.02 -15.44 -14.91
N LEU A 37 16.66 -16.72 -14.85
CA LEU A 37 16.43 -17.46 -13.60
C LEU A 37 17.76 -17.72 -12.88
N LYS A 38 17.84 -17.26 -11.63
CA LYS A 38 18.99 -17.45 -10.74
C LYS A 38 18.59 -18.32 -9.56
N CYS A 39 19.48 -19.26 -9.23
CA CYS A 39 19.40 -20.10 -8.06
C CYS A 39 20.78 -20.11 -7.41
N GLU A 40 20.95 -19.41 -6.29
CA GLU A 40 22.28 -19.15 -5.72
C GLU A 40 22.30 -19.34 -4.21
N TRP A 41 23.36 -19.95 -3.69
CA TRP A 41 23.59 -19.99 -2.25
C TRP A 41 24.13 -18.64 -1.78
N ASN A 42 23.41 -17.96 -0.90
CA ASN A 42 23.88 -16.75 -0.24
C ASN A 42 24.51 -17.11 1.12
N PRO A 43 25.84 -17.02 1.26
CA PRO A 43 26.52 -17.42 2.49
C PRO A 43 26.22 -16.49 3.67
N SER A 44 25.92 -15.21 3.40
CA SER A 44 25.58 -14.24 4.45
C SER A 44 24.21 -14.52 5.07
N LEU A 45 23.23 -14.87 4.24
CA LEU A 45 21.88 -15.24 4.69
C LEU A 45 21.78 -16.70 5.13
N LYS A 46 22.76 -17.53 4.77
CA LYS A 46 22.73 -18.99 4.94
C LYS A 46 21.47 -19.61 4.30
N GLN A 47 21.11 -19.11 3.12
CA GLN A 47 19.89 -19.48 2.39
C GLN A 47 20.18 -19.60 0.90
N ILE A 48 19.39 -20.43 0.21
CA ILE A 48 19.36 -20.45 -1.25
C ILE A 48 18.35 -19.39 -1.69
N ILE A 49 18.77 -18.48 -2.57
CA ILE A 49 17.93 -17.44 -3.15
C ILE A 49 17.57 -17.85 -4.57
N LEU A 50 16.28 -17.76 -4.88
CA LEU A 50 15.72 -17.97 -6.20
C LEU A 50 15.06 -16.67 -6.64
N TYR A 51 15.45 -16.15 -7.79
CA TYR A 51 14.90 -14.92 -8.36
C TYR A 51 15.09 -14.88 -9.87
N ARG A 52 14.41 -13.96 -10.56
CA ARG A 52 14.62 -13.70 -11.97
C ARG A 52 15.14 -12.29 -12.19
N THR A 53 16.07 -12.12 -13.13
CA THR A 53 16.62 -10.81 -13.51
C THR A 53 15.83 -10.13 -14.62
N ASP A 54 14.81 -10.81 -15.14
CA ASP A 54 13.98 -10.35 -16.24
C ASP A 54 12.57 -9.93 -15.83
N ASP A 55 12.28 -9.94 -14.52
CA ASP A 55 11.04 -9.39 -13.97
C ASP A 55 9.79 -10.05 -14.60
N THR A 56 9.89 -11.36 -14.82
CA THR A 56 8.82 -12.16 -15.43
C THR A 56 8.22 -13.10 -14.38
N PRO A 57 6.91 -12.98 -14.07
CA PRO A 57 6.22 -13.92 -13.21
C PRO A 57 6.22 -15.35 -13.77
N SER A 58 6.09 -16.33 -12.90
CA SER A 58 5.99 -17.74 -13.30
C SER A 58 4.68 -18.05 -14.01
N GLY A 59 3.58 -17.33 -13.68
CA GLY A 59 2.25 -17.63 -14.22
C GLY A 59 1.72 -18.95 -13.66
N ASP A 60 1.25 -19.85 -14.52
CA ASP A 60 0.75 -21.18 -14.14
C ASP A 60 1.87 -22.23 -13.94
N ASP A 61 3.11 -21.88 -14.29
CA ASP A 61 4.29 -22.72 -14.11
C ASP A 61 4.99 -22.46 -12.77
N PHE A 62 6.01 -23.26 -12.49
CA PHE A 62 6.93 -23.09 -11.37
C PHE A 62 8.37 -22.99 -11.86
N GLU A 63 9.18 -22.26 -11.11
CA GLU A 63 10.64 -22.26 -11.25
C GLU A 63 11.23 -23.38 -10.39
N PHE A 64 12.18 -24.10 -10.95
CA PHE A 64 12.85 -25.23 -10.29
C PHE A 64 14.36 -25.02 -10.19
N CYS A 65 14.88 -25.30 -8.99
CA CYS A 65 16.32 -25.42 -8.75
C CYS A 65 16.63 -26.76 -8.10
N LYS A 66 17.81 -27.31 -8.39
CA LYS A 66 18.40 -28.42 -7.67
C LYS A 66 19.44 -27.88 -6.70
N TYR A 67 19.47 -28.41 -5.48
CA TYR A 67 20.57 -28.15 -4.56
C TYR A 67 21.18 -29.44 -4.03
N THR A 68 22.47 -29.41 -3.78
CA THR A 68 23.23 -30.50 -3.18
C THR A 68 23.98 -29.98 -1.97
N VAL A 69 23.67 -30.55 -0.81
CA VAL A 69 24.36 -30.28 0.46
C VAL A 69 25.47 -31.31 0.62
N ILE A 70 26.70 -30.84 0.82
CA ILE A 70 27.90 -31.69 0.91
C ILE A 70 28.55 -31.42 2.26
N LEU A 71 28.73 -32.46 3.09
CA LEU A 71 29.41 -32.30 4.38
C LEU A 71 30.90 -32.03 4.16
N LYS A 72 31.42 -30.91 4.71
CA LYS A 72 32.83 -30.53 4.53
C LYS A 72 33.81 -31.54 5.14
N SER A 73 33.47 -32.13 6.29
CA SER A 73 34.33 -33.11 6.98
C SER A 73 34.37 -34.47 6.30
N ASN A 74 33.37 -34.80 5.47
CA ASN A 74 33.35 -36.01 4.66
C ASN A 74 32.53 -35.78 3.39
N ARG A 75 33.21 -35.49 2.29
CA ARG A 75 32.63 -35.13 0.99
C ARG A 75 31.76 -36.24 0.37
N ASN A 76 31.86 -37.49 0.84
CA ASN A 76 31.01 -38.59 0.38
C ASN A 76 29.60 -38.54 1.00
N ILE A 77 29.40 -37.74 2.05
CA ILE A 77 28.09 -37.53 2.66
C ILE A 77 27.44 -36.34 1.97
N THR A 78 26.50 -36.66 1.07
CA THR A 78 25.76 -35.68 0.28
C THR A 78 24.25 -35.91 0.40
N ALA A 79 23.47 -34.83 0.37
CA ALA A 79 22.02 -34.88 0.24
C ALA A 79 21.58 -33.93 -0.87
N THR A 80 20.66 -34.38 -1.71
CA THR A 80 20.13 -33.58 -2.84
C THR A 80 18.67 -33.26 -2.59
N GLY A 81 18.26 -32.04 -2.91
CA GLY A 81 16.86 -31.62 -2.89
C GLY A 81 16.47 -30.77 -4.09
N ILE A 82 15.17 -30.53 -4.21
CA ILE A 82 14.57 -29.68 -5.24
C ILE A 82 13.88 -28.50 -4.56
N ILE A 83 14.09 -27.31 -5.10
CA ILE A 83 13.32 -26.12 -4.78
C ILE A 83 12.30 -25.96 -5.90
N LYS A 84 11.04 -25.80 -5.52
CA LYS A 84 9.92 -25.46 -6.39
C LYS A 84 9.33 -24.16 -5.87
N ALA A 85 9.31 -23.12 -6.70
CA ALA A 85 8.75 -21.83 -6.33
C ALA A 85 7.88 -21.26 -7.47
N SER A 86 6.96 -20.37 -7.12
CA SER A 86 6.25 -19.54 -8.08
C SER A 86 6.60 -18.09 -7.77
N LEU A 87 7.03 -17.36 -8.79
CA LEU A 87 7.26 -15.92 -8.71
C LEU A 87 5.97 -15.24 -9.18
N VAL A 88 5.36 -14.47 -8.28
CA VAL A 88 4.11 -13.76 -8.55
C VAL A 88 4.34 -12.27 -8.33
N ASN A 89 3.71 -11.46 -9.16
CA ASN A 89 3.62 -10.02 -8.93
C ASN A 89 2.72 -9.76 -7.72
N ILE A 90 3.16 -8.89 -6.82
CA ILE A 90 2.44 -8.49 -5.62
C ILE A 90 1.80 -7.13 -5.89
N PRO A 91 0.47 -7.06 -6.04
CA PRO A 91 -0.19 -5.79 -6.31
C PRO A 91 0.10 -4.75 -5.21
N PRO A 92 0.12 -3.45 -5.56
CA PRO A 92 0.41 -2.41 -4.59
C PRO A 92 -0.71 -2.32 -3.55
N VAL A 93 -0.39 -1.78 -2.39
CA VAL A 93 -1.35 -1.52 -1.31
C VAL A 93 -1.58 -0.02 -1.23
N SER A 94 -2.84 0.39 -1.40
CA SER A 94 -3.29 1.77 -1.15
C SER A 94 -3.83 1.88 0.28
N GLU A 95 -3.29 2.80 1.07
CA GLU A 95 -3.70 3.02 2.47
C GLU A 95 -4.63 4.24 2.61
N ASN A 96 -5.29 4.32 3.76
CA ASN A 96 -6.15 5.44 4.07
C ASN A 96 -5.33 6.65 4.52
N THR A 97 -5.81 7.84 4.18
CA THR A 97 -5.20 9.10 4.60
C THR A 97 -6.26 10.10 5.00
N THR A 98 -5.86 11.13 5.74
CA THR A 98 -6.77 12.20 6.20
C THR A 98 -6.17 13.55 5.89
N ILE A 99 -6.99 14.43 5.31
CA ILE A 99 -6.62 15.80 4.98
C ILE A 99 -7.63 16.72 5.61
N THR A 100 -7.13 17.76 6.25
CA THR A 100 -7.95 18.76 6.92
C THR A 100 -8.04 20.03 6.09
N PHE A 101 -9.26 20.52 5.89
CA PHE A 101 -9.58 21.78 5.26
C PHE A 101 -10.04 22.80 6.30
N LYS A 102 -9.47 24.00 6.24
CA LYS A 102 -9.84 25.14 7.07
C LYS A 102 -11.20 25.69 6.63
N TYR A 103 -12.12 25.84 7.58
CA TYR A 103 -13.42 26.42 7.34
C TYR A 103 -13.28 27.87 6.83
N LEU A 104 -14.13 28.27 5.88
CA LEU A 104 -14.07 29.57 5.18
C LEU A 104 -12.82 29.84 4.35
N ALA A 105 -11.84 28.93 4.32
CA ALA A 105 -10.64 29.07 3.50
C ALA A 105 -10.87 28.49 2.10
N ASN A 106 -10.60 29.27 1.06
CA ASN A 106 -10.61 28.81 -0.32
C ASN A 106 -9.27 28.18 -0.71
N GLU A 107 -8.85 27.14 0.02
CA GLU A 107 -7.54 26.53 -0.16
C GLU A 107 -7.54 25.38 -1.17
N ILE A 108 -6.41 25.23 -1.85
CA ILE A 108 -6.12 24.11 -2.74
C ILE A 108 -4.97 23.33 -2.11
N ILE A 109 -5.24 22.10 -1.68
CA ILE A 109 -4.26 21.27 -0.97
C ILE A 109 -3.60 20.32 -1.97
N PRO A 110 -2.26 20.38 -2.14
CA PRO A 110 -1.52 19.38 -2.90
C PRO A 110 -1.34 18.10 -2.07
N LEU A 111 -1.65 16.96 -2.66
CA LEU A 111 -1.59 15.65 -2.04
C LEU A 111 -0.79 14.68 -2.91
N ASN A 112 0.32 14.17 -2.40
CA ASN A 112 1.01 13.03 -3.00
C ASN A 112 0.48 11.73 -2.38
N LEU A 113 -0.37 11.02 -3.13
CA LEU A 113 -1.01 9.79 -2.66
C LEU A 113 -0.06 8.60 -2.56
N LEU A 114 1.06 8.61 -3.29
CA LEU A 114 2.06 7.53 -3.19
C LEU A 114 2.76 7.51 -1.82
N LYS A 115 2.68 8.59 -1.03
CA LYS A 115 3.12 8.57 0.37
C LYS A 115 2.28 7.68 1.27
N TYR A 116 1.08 7.33 0.82
CA TYR A 116 0.10 6.49 1.52
C TYR A 116 -0.12 5.18 0.75
N ALA A 117 0.84 4.78 -0.07
CA ALA A 117 0.82 3.51 -0.76
C ALA A 117 2.20 2.84 -0.64
N ASN A 118 2.24 1.54 -0.89
CA ASN A 118 3.47 0.79 -0.99
C ASN A 118 3.34 -0.30 -2.06
N ASP A 119 4.46 -0.63 -2.68
CA ASP A 119 4.61 -1.66 -3.72
C ASP A 119 5.77 -2.58 -3.32
N GLU A 120 5.73 -3.04 -2.07
CA GLU A 120 6.80 -3.82 -1.48
C GLU A 120 6.67 -5.30 -1.84
N GLY A 121 7.80 -5.92 -2.17
CA GLY A 121 7.91 -7.38 -2.32
C GLY A 121 8.22 -7.86 -3.75
N ASP A 122 8.05 -7.03 -4.77
CA ASP A 122 8.36 -7.38 -6.17
C ASP A 122 9.85 -7.30 -6.53
N GLY A 123 10.66 -6.91 -5.54
CA GLY A 123 12.10 -6.74 -5.72
C GLY A 123 12.46 -5.40 -6.38
N PRO A 124 13.74 -5.03 -6.36
CA PRO A 124 14.16 -3.70 -6.76
C PRO A 124 14.24 -3.55 -8.29
N THR A 125 13.44 -2.63 -8.85
CA THR A 125 13.36 -2.36 -10.30
C THR A 125 14.67 -1.84 -10.90
N ASN A 126 15.53 -1.19 -10.10
CA ASN A 126 16.82 -0.67 -10.55
C ASN A 126 17.89 -1.76 -10.78
N THR A 127 17.63 -3.01 -10.39
CA THR A 127 18.54 -4.15 -10.60
C THR A 127 18.21 -4.95 -11.86
N LEU A 128 17.14 -4.58 -12.57
CA LEU A 128 16.67 -5.29 -13.75
C LEU A 128 17.61 -5.05 -14.94
N ILE A 129 18.09 -6.14 -15.54
CA ILE A 129 19.03 -6.09 -16.67
C ILE A 129 18.28 -5.88 -17.98
N THR A 130 17.09 -6.49 -18.12
CA THR A 130 16.32 -6.51 -19.38
C THR A 130 15.23 -5.44 -19.44
N LYS A 131 14.83 -4.85 -18.31
CA LYS A 131 13.81 -3.80 -18.22
C LYS A 131 14.29 -2.56 -17.44
N PRO A 132 15.37 -1.87 -17.88
CA PRO A 132 15.95 -0.75 -17.14
C PRO A 132 15.03 0.49 -17.04
N ASN A 133 14.02 0.60 -17.91
CA ASN A 133 13.09 1.73 -17.96
C ASN A 133 11.75 1.46 -17.24
N LYS A 134 11.65 0.38 -16.45
CA LYS A 134 10.45 0.09 -15.67
C LYS A 134 10.16 1.26 -14.71
N PRO A 135 8.92 1.79 -14.65
CA PRO A 135 8.59 2.91 -13.78
C PRO A 135 9.04 2.67 -12.33
N GLN A 136 9.54 3.72 -11.69
CA GLN A 136 9.85 3.67 -10.26
C GLN A 136 8.58 3.93 -9.45
N PHE A 137 8.60 3.53 -8.16
CA PHE A 137 7.47 3.73 -7.26
C PHE A 137 6.95 5.18 -7.25
N ALA A 138 7.85 6.18 -7.27
CA ALA A 138 7.50 7.60 -7.28
C ALA A 138 6.75 8.07 -8.54
N ASP A 139 6.76 7.27 -9.60
CA ASP A 139 6.16 7.54 -10.89
C ASP A 139 4.94 6.67 -11.19
N LEU A 140 4.45 5.94 -10.18
CA LEU A 140 3.33 5.03 -10.37
C LEU A 140 2.01 5.76 -10.65
N PRO A 141 1.18 5.24 -11.58
CA PRO A 141 -0.12 5.82 -11.89
C PRO A 141 -1.10 5.69 -10.73
N ILE A 142 -1.83 6.76 -10.46
CA ILE A 142 -2.93 6.80 -9.48
C ILE A 142 -4.26 6.91 -10.23
N TYR A 143 -5.20 6.03 -9.95
CA TYR A 143 -6.56 6.12 -10.47
C TYR A 143 -7.54 6.63 -9.42
N LEU A 144 -8.31 7.64 -9.82
CA LEU A 144 -9.41 8.19 -9.06
C LEU A 144 -10.71 7.85 -9.80
N PRO A 145 -11.59 6.98 -9.26
CA PRO A 145 -12.87 6.65 -9.89
C PRO A 145 -13.77 7.86 -10.12
N SER A 146 -13.61 8.91 -9.31
CA SER A 146 -14.29 10.19 -9.45
C SER A 146 -13.33 11.35 -9.15
N LYS A 147 -13.47 12.48 -9.86
CA LYS A 147 -12.80 13.75 -9.51
C LYS A 147 -13.56 14.54 -8.44
N VAL A 148 -14.69 14.01 -7.96
CA VAL A 148 -15.59 14.64 -7.00
C VAL A 148 -15.77 13.66 -5.84
N SER A 149 -15.73 14.17 -4.61
CA SER A 149 -15.95 13.35 -3.42
C SER A 149 -17.37 12.77 -3.37
N GLU A 150 -17.62 11.81 -2.49
CA GLU A 150 -18.85 11.02 -2.44
C GLU A 150 -20.12 11.88 -2.32
N ASP A 151 -20.13 12.84 -1.39
CA ASP A 151 -21.22 13.81 -1.22
C ASP A 151 -21.04 15.07 -2.10
N GLY A 152 -19.98 15.08 -2.90
CA GLY A 152 -19.67 16.15 -3.84
C GLY A 152 -19.25 17.47 -3.19
N ILE A 153 -18.80 17.44 -1.94
CA ILE A 153 -18.34 18.61 -1.19
C ILE A 153 -17.00 19.12 -1.69
N PHE A 154 -16.12 18.20 -2.10
CA PHE A 154 -14.78 18.48 -2.59
C PHE A 154 -14.61 18.05 -4.05
N LYS A 155 -13.59 18.61 -4.69
CA LYS A 155 -13.20 18.26 -6.06
C LYS A 155 -11.69 18.25 -6.23
N VAL A 156 -11.22 17.34 -7.06
CA VAL A 156 -9.88 17.37 -7.65
C VAL A 156 -9.88 18.41 -8.76
N VAL A 157 -9.03 19.42 -8.63
CA VAL A 157 -8.97 20.54 -9.58
C VAL A 157 -7.88 20.41 -10.64
N LYS A 158 -6.78 19.74 -10.31
CA LYS A 158 -5.68 19.41 -11.23
C LYS A 158 -4.78 18.33 -10.63
N ALA A 159 -3.90 17.78 -11.45
CA ALA A 159 -2.75 17.00 -11.01
C ALA A 159 -1.47 17.48 -11.73
N ASP A 160 -0.30 17.13 -11.20
CA ASP A 160 0.97 17.45 -11.86
C ASP A 160 1.12 16.72 -13.20
N ARG A 161 0.57 15.49 -13.30
CA ARG A 161 0.55 14.67 -14.52
C ARG A 161 -0.82 14.02 -14.69
N GLU A 162 -1.29 13.92 -15.93
CA GLU A 162 -2.49 13.18 -16.32
C GLU A 162 -2.19 12.35 -17.58
N GLY A 163 -2.77 11.15 -17.68
CA GLY A 163 -2.60 10.27 -18.83
C GLY A 163 -3.57 9.09 -18.78
N PRO A 164 -3.59 8.21 -19.81
CA PRO A 164 -4.39 6.99 -19.75
C PRO A 164 -3.88 6.06 -18.63
N CYS A 165 -4.78 5.35 -17.97
CA CYS A 165 -4.39 4.30 -17.03
C CYS A 165 -3.72 3.11 -17.76
N PRO A 166 -2.93 2.29 -17.05
CA PRO A 166 -2.30 1.10 -17.64
C PRO A 166 -3.30 0.05 -18.15
N GLY A 167 -2.87 -0.73 -19.15
CA GLY A 167 -3.53 -1.97 -19.56
C GLY A 167 -5.00 -1.82 -19.99
N LYS A 168 -5.87 -2.65 -19.39
CA LYS A 168 -7.29 -2.73 -19.73
C LYS A 168 -8.08 -1.47 -19.36
N ASP A 169 -7.54 -0.69 -18.43
CA ASP A 169 -8.16 0.55 -17.94
C ASP A 169 -7.71 1.79 -18.71
N SER A 170 -7.03 1.62 -19.86
CA SER A 170 -6.55 2.72 -20.73
C SER A 170 -7.60 3.73 -21.21
N LYS A 171 -8.90 3.41 -21.07
CA LYS A 171 -10.00 4.36 -21.30
C LYS A 171 -10.20 5.36 -20.15
N ASN A 172 -9.71 5.01 -18.96
CA ASN A 172 -9.75 5.84 -17.77
C ASN A 172 -8.51 6.76 -17.71
N THR A 173 -8.63 7.85 -16.97
CA THR A 173 -7.52 8.77 -16.71
C THR A 173 -6.87 8.45 -15.37
N CYS A 174 -5.55 8.27 -15.42
CA CYS A 174 -4.68 8.17 -14.26
C CYS A 174 -3.88 9.46 -14.06
N TYR A 175 -3.45 9.69 -12.82
CA TYR A 175 -2.76 10.87 -12.36
C TYR A 175 -1.40 10.49 -11.81
N GLY A 176 -0.47 11.45 -11.76
CA GLY A 176 0.82 11.26 -11.13
C GLY A 176 1.33 12.54 -10.49
N GLY A 177 2.23 12.40 -9.51
CA GLY A 177 2.71 13.53 -8.71
C GLY A 177 1.66 13.99 -7.69
N ASN A 178 1.61 15.30 -7.42
CA ASN A 178 0.60 15.84 -6.52
C ASN A 178 -0.75 15.95 -7.22
N ILE A 179 -1.80 15.56 -6.50
CA ILE A 179 -3.19 15.80 -6.82
C ILE A 179 -3.69 16.96 -5.97
N TYR A 180 -4.38 17.92 -6.59
CA TYR A 180 -4.78 19.15 -5.92
C TYR A 180 -6.29 19.09 -5.64
N ILE A 181 -6.67 19.11 -4.37
CA ILE A 181 -8.07 18.99 -3.91
C ILE A 181 -8.53 20.33 -3.32
N GLN A 182 -9.78 20.69 -3.58
CA GLN A 182 -10.41 21.92 -3.13
C GLN A 182 -11.86 21.66 -2.71
N ALA A 183 -12.34 22.35 -1.67
CA ALA A 183 -13.77 22.40 -1.33
C ALA A 183 -14.54 23.18 -2.41
N LYS A 184 -15.69 22.66 -2.88
CA LYS A 184 -16.53 23.37 -3.86
C LYS A 184 -17.15 24.63 -3.27
N ASN A 185 -17.41 24.64 -1.96
CA ASN A 185 -17.96 25.76 -1.23
C ASN A 185 -17.27 25.87 0.14
N VAL A 186 -16.68 27.03 0.42
CA VAL A 186 -15.95 27.32 1.67
C VAL A 186 -16.86 27.43 2.90
N PHE A 187 -18.17 27.60 2.71
CA PHE A 187 -19.17 27.58 3.77
C PHE A 187 -19.63 26.17 4.15
N ASN A 188 -19.19 25.14 3.41
CA ASN A 188 -19.51 23.77 3.76
C ASN A 188 -18.79 23.40 5.06
N THR A 189 -19.49 22.73 5.97
CA THR A 189 -18.98 22.29 7.28
C THR A 189 -18.85 20.78 7.38
N PHE A 190 -19.23 20.03 6.35
CA PHE A 190 -19.28 18.56 6.38
C PHE A 190 -17.96 17.93 5.95
N ASN A 191 -17.71 16.75 6.51
CA ASN A 191 -16.64 15.87 6.07
C ASN A 191 -17.12 15.04 4.87
N ASP A 192 -16.18 14.54 4.08
CA ASP A 192 -16.48 13.73 2.89
C ASP A 192 -15.32 12.76 2.64
N THR A 193 -15.47 11.91 1.63
CA THR A 193 -14.51 10.88 1.26
C THR A 193 -14.22 10.88 -0.24
N LEU A 194 -13.00 10.52 -0.60
CA LEU A 194 -12.59 10.25 -1.97
C LEU A 194 -11.77 8.96 -2.00
N THR A 195 -12.04 8.09 -2.97
CA THR A 195 -11.31 6.83 -3.11
C THR A 195 -10.24 6.93 -4.19
N TYR A 196 -9.14 6.20 -4.01
CA TYR A 196 -8.08 6.11 -5.00
C TYR A 196 -7.49 4.69 -5.04
N TYR A 197 -6.87 4.38 -6.18
CA TYR A 197 -6.13 3.16 -6.42
C TYR A 197 -4.74 3.52 -6.96
N VAL A 198 -3.77 2.64 -6.73
CA VAL A 198 -2.41 2.76 -7.28
C VAL A 198 -2.17 1.58 -8.21
N TYR A 199 -1.50 1.82 -9.33
CA TYR A 199 -1.00 0.77 -10.22
C TYR A 199 0.48 0.55 -9.95
N ASP A 200 0.94 -0.70 -9.94
CA ASP A 200 2.36 -1.00 -9.97
C ASP A 200 2.94 -0.72 -11.37
N ALA A 201 4.24 -0.98 -11.50
CA ALA A 201 4.97 -0.78 -12.73
C ALA A 201 4.65 -1.83 -13.82
N ASP A 202 4.01 -2.94 -13.46
CA ASP A 202 3.49 -3.97 -14.39
C ASP A 202 2.04 -3.69 -14.83
N GLY A 203 1.41 -2.66 -14.25
CA GLY A 203 0.04 -2.27 -14.55
C GLY A 203 -1.02 -3.04 -13.77
N THR A 204 -0.66 -3.72 -12.66
CA THR A 204 -1.63 -4.30 -11.73
C THR A 204 -2.13 -3.23 -10.77
N ILE A 205 -3.44 -3.14 -10.63
CA ILE A 205 -4.10 -2.20 -9.71
C ILE A 205 -4.14 -2.76 -8.29
N SER A 206 -4.05 -1.89 -7.29
CA SER A 206 -4.23 -2.25 -5.88
C SER A 206 -5.57 -2.97 -5.66
N ALA A 207 -5.54 -4.09 -4.95
CA ALA A 207 -6.73 -4.92 -4.74
C ALA A 207 -7.84 -4.21 -3.94
N LYS A 208 -7.45 -3.21 -3.12
CA LYS A 208 -8.37 -2.36 -2.36
C LYS A 208 -8.10 -0.90 -2.69
N ALA A 209 -9.16 -0.10 -2.65
CA ALA A 209 -9.05 1.35 -2.69
C ALA A 209 -8.49 1.87 -1.36
N GLY A 210 -7.62 2.89 -1.43
CA GLY A 210 -7.36 3.76 -0.30
C GLY A 210 -8.46 4.81 -0.17
N ILE A 211 -8.78 5.21 1.06
CA ILE A 211 -9.77 6.25 1.37
C ILE A 211 -9.05 7.52 1.81
N ILE A 212 -9.36 8.63 1.14
CA ILE A 212 -8.97 9.98 1.51
C ILE A 212 -10.12 10.58 2.31
N ASN A 213 -9.95 10.67 3.63
CA ASN A 213 -10.90 11.36 4.50
C ASN A 213 -10.66 12.87 4.39
N LEU A 214 -11.66 13.60 3.92
CA LEU A 214 -11.62 15.04 3.72
C LEU A 214 -12.38 15.70 4.88
N VAL A 215 -11.63 16.18 5.87
CA VAL A 215 -12.18 16.68 7.13
C VAL A 215 -12.24 18.20 7.10
N ASN A 216 -13.39 18.78 7.44
CA ASN A 216 -13.54 20.21 7.61
C ASN A 216 -13.36 20.60 9.09
N THR A 217 -12.50 21.58 9.36
CA THR A 217 -12.25 22.07 10.73
C THR A 217 -13.50 22.60 11.45
N ALA A 218 -14.55 23.01 10.74
CA ALA A 218 -15.83 23.39 11.37
C ALA A 218 -16.42 22.25 12.21
N THR A 219 -16.28 20.98 11.75
CA THR A 219 -16.73 19.81 12.53
C THR A 219 -15.92 19.64 13.81
N THR A 220 -14.60 19.89 13.75
CA THR A 220 -13.70 19.70 14.90
C THR A 220 -13.87 20.76 16.00
N THR A 221 -14.43 21.93 15.66
CA THR A 221 -14.76 22.97 16.66
C THR A 221 -16.09 22.69 17.37
N ASP A 222 -17.05 22.05 16.69
CA ASP A 222 -18.37 21.75 17.26
C ASP A 222 -18.44 20.38 17.97
N ASP A 223 -17.55 19.42 17.68
CA ASP A 223 -17.51 18.11 18.39
C ASP A 223 -17.05 18.21 19.86
N SER A 224 -16.50 19.35 20.28
CA SER A 224 -16.26 19.65 21.70
C SER A 224 -17.52 20.12 22.44
N ARG A 225 -18.66 20.29 21.75
CA ARG A 225 -19.95 20.59 22.38
C ARG A 225 -20.56 19.28 22.83
N GLY A 226 -19.96 18.71 23.86
CA GLY A 226 -20.58 17.70 24.69
C GLY A 226 -22.01 18.13 25.03
N GLY A 227 -22.94 17.18 24.89
CA GLY A 227 -24.35 17.37 25.21
C GLY A 227 -24.50 18.09 26.54
N GLY A 228 -24.99 19.33 26.48
CA GLY A 228 -25.21 20.19 27.63
C GLY A 228 -26.57 20.82 27.47
N GLY A 229 -27.58 20.18 28.07
CA GLY A 229 -28.93 20.71 28.16
C GLY A 229 -28.94 22.14 28.67
N GLY A 230 -29.95 22.89 28.24
CA GLY A 230 -30.14 24.30 28.56
C GLY A 230 -29.90 24.59 30.05
N SER A 231 -28.85 25.35 30.33
CA SER A 231 -28.66 25.93 31.64
C SER A 231 -29.52 27.19 31.74
N ILE A 232 -30.67 27.02 32.39
CA ILE A 232 -31.38 28.09 33.08
C ILE A 232 -30.35 28.74 34.01
N GLY A 233 -29.84 29.91 33.65
CA GLY A 233 -28.87 30.63 34.47
C GLY A 233 -29.46 30.89 35.85
N ILE A 234 -28.70 30.63 36.93
CA ILE A 234 -29.09 30.88 38.33
C ILE A 234 -29.64 32.31 38.57
N LEU A 235 -29.24 33.28 37.73
CA LEU A 235 -29.77 34.64 37.76
C LEU A 235 -31.24 34.75 37.34
N SER A 236 -31.76 33.81 36.54
CA SER A 236 -33.16 33.78 36.12
C SER A 236 -34.10 33.20 37.19
N ILE A 237 -33.58 32.39 38.12
CA ILE A 237 -34.35 31.92 39.29
C ILE A 237 -34.40 33.03 40.36
N ALA A 238 -33.31 33.77 40.54
CA ALA A 238 -33.27 34.90 41.48
C ALA A 238 -34.24 36.04 41.07
N SER A 239 -34.43 36.30 39.78
CA SER A 239 -35.38 37.32 39.30
C SER A 239 -36.85 36.91 39.54
N LEU A 240 -37.21 35.62 39.38
CA LEU A 240 -38.56 35.13 39.67
C LEU A 240 -38.89 35.13 41.17
N LEU A 241 -37.94 34.77 42.03
CA LEU A 241 -38.15 34.82 43.49
C LEU A 241 -38.30 36.27 44.00
N SER A 242 -37.60 37.22 43.39
CA SER A 242 -37.71 38.65 43.71
C SER A 242 -39.09 39.21 43.40
N LEU A 243 -39.71 38.80 42.28
CA LEU A 243 -41.07 39.23 41.90
C LEU A 243 -42.15 38.64 42.81
N ILE A 244 -41.99 37.40 43.29
CA ILE A 244 -42.93 36.77 44.23
C ILE A 244 -42.85 37.46 45.60
N ALA A 245 -41.65 37.77 46.09
CA ALA A 245 -41.46 38.50 47.34
C ALA A 245 -42.03 39.93 47.27
N TYR A 246 -41.78 40.67 46.18
CA TYR A 246 -42.30 42.02 45.99
C TYR A 246 -43.84 42.07 45.97
N ARG A 247 -44.50 41.06 45.38
CA ARG A 247 -45.96 40.98 45.32
C ARG A 247 -46.61 40.66 46.68
N ARG A 248 -45.88 40.01 47.60
CA ARG A 248 -46.34 39.70 48.96
C ARG A 248 -46.21 40.87 49.93
N TYR A 249 -45.31 41.82 49.67
CA TYR A 249 -45.09 42.99 50.53
C TYR A 249 -46.02 44.18 50.21
N ARG A 250 -46.79 44.11 49.12
CA ARG A 250 -47.76 45.15 48.69
C ARG A 250 -49.22 44.77 48.91
N LYS A 251 -49.51 43.78 49.76
CA LYS A 251 -50.86 43.50 50.28
C LYS A 251 -50.90 43.76 51.77
#